data_AF-A0A1Q7KFN3-F1
#
_entry.id   AF-A0A1Q7KFN3-F1
#
_cell.length_a   1.000
_cell.length_b   1.000
_cell.length_c   1.000
_cell.angle_alpha   90.00
_cell.angle_beta   90.00
_cell.angle_gamma   90.00
#
_symmetry.space_group_name_H-M   'P 1'
#
loop_
_entity.id
_entity.type
_entity.pdbx_description
1 polymer ?
#
loop_
_entity_poly.entity_id
_entity_poly.type
_entity_poly.pdbx_seq_one_letter_code
_entity_poly.pdbx_strand_id
1 'polypeptide(L)'
;MNENTLTAQSPKAAWRTAFRIVRWTTYAAAIVSFLLIVHKKPPPLIETNPQAAARAEQKIQQTDQAVAAGQSATLRMDEMELNSYFAAHLNLAGNGGAGAPAGKPDVESVRSSVRDVKIELLSDRVRAYVVFDMLGKDLSLQIEGKLHAACGYILFEPVAGEIGSFPIPRSALDSAVRRMMESPENREKFRLPDEVSDIRIENGEVVLSYR
;
A
#
# COMPACT_ATOMS: atom_id res chain seq x y z
N MET A 1 -12.37 -69.32 -19.85
CA MET A 1 -10.95 -68.94 -19.91
C MET A 1 -10.95 -67.47 -20.25
N ASN A 2 -10.84 -66.61 -19.24
CA ASN A 2 -11.02 -65.17 -19.40
C ASN A 2 -9.73 -64.54 -18.87
N GLU A 3 -8.87 -64.12 -19.79
CA GLU A 3 -7.55 -63.60 -19.49
C GLU A 3 -7.68 -62.17 -18.96
N ASN A 4 -7.32 -61.97 -17.69
CA ASN A 4 -7.10 -60.66 -17.10
C ASN A 4 -5.90 -60.00 -17.79
N THR A 5 -6.16 -59.06 -18.68
CA THR A 5 -5.14 -58.17 -19.25
C THR A 5 -4.70 -57.14 -18.21
N LEU A 6 -3.70 -57.51 -17.41
CA LEU A 6 -2.93 -56.57 -16.60
C LEU A 6 -2.20 -55.61 -17.55
N THR A 7 -2.69 -54.38 -17.65
CA THR A 7 -2.03 -53.27 -18.34
C THR A 7 -0.66 -53.00 -17.70
N ALA A 8 0.40 -53.55 -18.30
CA ALA A 8 1.77 -53.19 -17.95
C ALA A 8 2.05 -51.76 -18.46
N GLN A 9 1.75 -50.75 -17.63
CA GLN A 9 2.20 -49.39 -17.88
C GLN A 9 3.73 -49.37 -17.91
N SER A 10 4.31 -49.09 -19.07
CA SER A 10 5.76 -49.01 -19.23
C SER A 10 6.33 -47.90 -18.32
N PRO A 11 7.34 -48.18 -17.47
CA PRO A 11 7.84 -47.22 -16.49
C PRO A 11 8.40 -45.93 -17.12
N LYS A 12 8.89 -46.00 -18.37
CA LYS A 12 9.35 -44.83 -19.13
C LYS A 12 8.20 -43.91 -19.58
N ALA A 13 7.02 -44.46 -19.83
CA ALA A 13 5.83 -43.69 -20.20
C ALA A 13 5.21 -43.00 -18.97
N ALA A 14 5.15 -43.69 -17.84
CA ALA A 14 4.72 -43.11 -16.56
C ALA A 14 5.63 -41.95 -16.13
N TRP A 15 6.96 -42.09 -16.28
CA TRP A 15 7.93 -41.04 -15.97
C TRP A 15 7.77 -39.78 -16.86
N ARG A 16 7.57 -39.94 -18.17
CA ARG A 16 7.34 -38.81 -19.09
C ARG A 16 6.04 -38.06 -18.77
N THR A 17 5.00 -38.78 -18.38
CA THR A 17 3.71 -38.19 -17.97
C THR A 17 3.85 -37.46 -16.65
N ALA A 18 4.52 -38.05 -15.65
CA ALA A 18 4.82 -37.38 -14.38
C ALA A 18 5.64 -36.09 -14.60
N PHE A 19 6.68 -36.14 -15.43
CA PHE A 19 7.50 -34.96 -15.75
C PHE A 19 6.70 -33.90 -16.51
N ARG A 20 5.80 -34.29 -17.43
CA ARG A 20 4.87 -33.36 -18.08
C ARG A 20 3.93 -32.73 -17.07
N ILE A 21 3.33 -33.50 -16.17
CA ILE A 21 2.41 -32.99 -15.16
C ILE A 21 3.13 -31.97 -14.29
N VAL A 22 4.29 -32.31 -13.72
CA VAL A 22 5.10 -31.39 -12.88
C VAL A 22 5.43 -30.10 -13.65
N ARG A 23 5.87 -30.22 -14.90
CA ARG A 23 6.21 -29.05 -15.74
C ARG A 23 4.99 -28.16 -15.98
N TRP A 24 3.84 -28.74 -16.31
CA TRP A 24 2.60 -28.00 -16.55
C TRP A 24 2.00 -27.44 -15.26
N THR A 25 2.12 -28.12 -14.12
CA THR A 25 1.67 -27.60 -12.82
C THR A 25 2.50 -26.40 -12.40
N THR A 26 3.82 -26.39 -12.66
CA THR A 26 4.66 -25.22 -12.38
C THR A 26 4.23 -24.02 -13.22
N TYR A 27 3.95 -24.21 -14.52
CA TYR A 27 3.43 -23.13 -15.36
C TYR A 27 2.03 -22.68 -14.94
N ALA A 28 1.13 -23.62 -14.61
CA ALA A 28 -0.20 -23.29 -14.12
C ALA A 28 -0.14 -22.50 -12.81
N ALA A 29 0.72 -22.90 -11.87
CA ALA A 29 0.96 -22.17 -10.63
C ALA A 29 1.51 -20.78 -10.89
N ALA A 30 2.48 -20.63 -11.80
CA ALA A 30 3.01 -19.31 -12.18
C ALA A 30 1.93 -18.41 -12.81
N ILE A 31 1.09 -18.96 -13.70
CA ILE A 31 -0.02 -18.23 -14.32
C ILE A 31 -1.06 -17.82 -13.28
N VAL A 32 -1.43 -18.73 -12.36
CA VAL A 32 -2.37 -18.42 -11.27
C VAL A 32 -1.80 -17.33 -10.36
N SER A 33 -0.53 -17.43 -9.95
CA SER A 33 0.13 -16.37 -9.18
C SER A 33 0.12 -15.04 -9.91
N PHE A 34 0.40 -15.04 -11.22
CA PHE A 34 0.32 -13.83 -12.03
C PHE A 34 -1.11 -13.25 -12.10
N LEU A 35 -2.11 -14.11 -12.28
CA LEU A 35 -3.51 -13.68 -12.26
C LEU A 35 -3.92 -13.11 -10.92
N LEU A 36 -3.44 -13.68 -9.80
CA LEU A 36 -3.69 -13.16 -8.45
C LEU A 36 -3.03 -11.80 -8.21
N ILE A 37 -1.81 -11.59 -8.74
CA ILE A 37 -1.12 -10.29 -8.67
C ILE A 37 -1.90 -9.23 -9.45
N VAL A 38 -2.46 -9.58 -10.61
CA VAL A 38 -3.24 -8.66 -11.46
C VAL A 38 -4.70 -8.52 -10.96
N HIS A 39 -5.17 -9.42 -10.12
CA HIS A 39 -6.50 -9.35 -9.54
C HIS A 39 -6.56 -8.28 -8.45
N LYS A 40 -7.13 -7.13 -8.79
CA LYS A 40 -7.37 -6.02 -7.87
C LYS A 40 -8.33 -6.45 -6.78
N LYS A 41 -7.98 -6.20 -5.52
CA LYS A 41 -8.97 -6.28 -4.44
C LYS A 41 -9.93 -5.09 -4.55
N PRO A 42 -11.21 -5.27 -4.19
CA PRO A 42 -12.16 -4.16 -4.17
C PRO A 42 -11.60 -3.06 -3.24
N PRO A 43 -11.62 -1.79 -3.69
CA PRO A 43 -11.14 -0.70 -2.86
C PRO A 43 -12.04 -0.58 -1.63
N PRO A 44 -11.50 -0.19 -0.46
CA PRO A 44 -12.33 0.12 0.68
C PRO A 44 -13.31 1.24 0.34
N LEU A 45 -14.55 1.09 0.81
CA LEU A 45 -15.57 2.13 0.72
C LEU A 45 -15.30 3.16 1.82
N ILE A 46 -14.40 4.10 1.53
CA ILE A 46 -14.20 5.29 2.35
C ILE A 46 -15.03 6.40 1.73
N GLU A 47 -16.02 6.90 2.46
CA GLU A 47 -16.80 8.07 2.04
C GLU A 47 -15.95 9.32 2.21
N THR A 48 -15.69 10.04 1.12
CA THR A 48 -15.07 11.37 1.17
C THR A 48 -16.17 12.43 1.02
N ASN A 49 -16.15 13.42 1.92
CA ASN A 49 -17.10 14.53 1.94
C ASN A 49 -16.34 15.87 1.95
N PRO A 50 -16.68 16.85 1.08
CA PRO A 50 -16.12 18.20 1.11
C PRO A 50 -16.21 18.89 2.48
N GLN A 51 -17.27 18.62 3.25
CA GLN A 51 -17.42 19.15 4.60
C GLN A 51 -16.37 18.60 5.56
N ALA A 52 -15.94 17.34 5.38
CA ALA A 52 -14.88 16.74 6.20
C ALA A 52 -13.50 17.32 5.86
N ALA A 53 -13.23 17.64 4.59
CA ALA A 53 -12.02 18.38 4.20
C ALA A 53 -11.96 19.75 4.89
N ALA A 54 -13.07 20.50 4.87
CA ALA A 54 -13.14 21.80 5.53
C ALA A 54 -12.94 21.72 7.05
N ARG A 55 -13.47 20.67 7.71
CA ARG A 55 -13.22 20.43 9.13
C ARG A 55 -11.75 20.11 9.40
N ALA A 56 -11.13 19.28 8.57
CA ALA A 56 -9.70 18.97 8.69
C ALA A 56 -8.84 20.24 8.58
N GLU A 57 -9.11 21.09 7.59
CA GLU A 57 -8.42 22.38 7.43
C GLU A 57 -8.61 23.31 8.62
N GLN A 58 -9.83 23.43 9.16
CA GLN A 58 -10.08 24.24 10.36
C GLN A 58 -9.31 23.73 11.57
N LYS A 59 -9.24 22.41 11.77
CA LYS A 59 -8.46 21.80 12.87
C LYS A 59 -6.97 22.05 12.71
N ILE A 60 -6.44 21.93 11.48
CA ILE A 60 -5.04 22.24 11.16
C ILE A 60 -4.76 23.71 11.48
N GLN A 61 -5.57 24.65 10.97
CA GLN A 61 -5.37 26.09 11.21
C GLN A 61 -5.43 26.46 12.70
N GLN A 62 -6.34 25.86 13.47
CA GLN A 62 -6.42 26.07 14.92
C GLN A 62 -5.17 25.55 15.64
N THR A 63 -4.69 24.38 15.22
CA THR A 63 -3.46 23.78 15.76
C THR A 63 -2.25 24.66 15.43
N ASP A 64 -2.13 25.11 14.18
CA ASP A 64 -1.04 25.98 13.72
C ASP A 64 -1.01 27.30 14.49
N GLN A 65 -2.18 27.89 14.78
CA GLN A 65 -2.26 29.10 15.61
C GLN A 65 -1.79 28.87 17.05
N ALA A 66 -2.18 27.74 17.65
CA ALA A 66 -1.75 27.38 19.01
C ALA A 66 -0.22 27.16 19.07
N VAL A 67 0.33 26.44 18.10
CA VAL A 67 1.77 26.18 17.99
C VAL A 67 2.54 27.46 17.72
N ALA A 68 2.04 28.34 16.84
CA ALA A 68 2.63 29.66 16.59
C ALA A 68 2.61 30.56 17.84
N ALA A 69 1.64 30.37 18.73
CA ALA A 69 1.59 31.02 20.04
C ALA A 69 2.50 30.36 21.09
N GLY A 70 3.25 29.32 20.73
CA GLY A 70 4.13 28.56 21.62
C GLY A 70 3.37 27.62 22.59
N GLN A 71 2.14 27.24 22.24
CA GLN A 71 1.33 26.32 23.03
C GLN A 71 1.40 24.90 22.45
N SER A 72 1.53 23.91 23.32
CA SER A 72 1.38 22.50 22.95
C SER A 72 -0.05 22.25 22.45
N ALA A 73 -0.19 21.64 21.28
CA ALA A 73 -1.48 21.34 20.67
C ALA A 73 -1.55 19.86 20.23
N THR A 74 -2.76 19.35 20.04
CA THR A 74 -2.98 17.99 19.53
C THR A 74 -3.98 18.04 18.41
N LEU A 75 -3.56 17.61 17.22
CA LEU A 75 -4.42 17.47 16.06
C LEU A 75 -4.93 16.03 15.99
N ARG A 76 -6.25 15.88 15.99
CA ARG A 76 -6.94 14.59 15.81
C ARG A 76 -7.78 14.62 14.55
N MET A 77 -7.51 13.70 13.64
CA MET A 77 -8.25 13.54 12.38
C MET A 77 -8.78 12.13 12.27
N ASP A 78 -10.07 12.01 12.01
CA ASP A 78 -10.70 10.73 11.69
C ASP A 78 -10.38 10.30 10.25
N GLU A 79 -10.76 9.08 9.90
CA GLU A 79 -10.50 8.50 8.57
C GLU A 79 -11.13 9.35 7.45
N MET A 80 -12.34 9.87 7.66
CA MET A 80 -13.07 10.64 6.65
C MET A 80 -12.40 11.99 6.42
N GLU A 81 -12.05 12.70 7.49
CA GLU A 81 -11.32 13.96 7.45
C GLU A 81 -9.96 13.80 6.75
N LEU A 82 -9.22 12.74 7.09
CA LEU A 82 -7.92 12.44 6.49
C LEU A 82 -8.04 12.16 4.98
N ASN A 83 -8.93 11.26 4.58
CA ASN A 83 -9.09 10.90 3.17
C ASN A 83 -9.67 12.05 2.35
N SER A 84 -10.60 12.83 2.90
CA SER A 84 -11.12 14.03 2.25
C SER A 84 -10.02 15.09 2.06
N TYR A 85 -9.15 15.29 3.06
CA TYR A 85 -8.02 16.20 2.96
C TYR A 85 -7.03 15.76 1.88
N PHE A 86 -6.70 14.46 1.85
CA PHE A 86 -5.86 13.88 0.80
C PHE A 86 -6.48 14.01 -0.59
N ALA A 87 -7.77 13.74 -0.75
CA ALA A 87 -8.45 13.89 -2.03
C ALA A 87 -8.46 15.35 -2.55
N ALA A 88 -8.48 16.33 -1.63
CA ALA A 88 -8.40 17.74 -1.98
C ALA A 88 -6.98 18.22 -2.33
N HIS A 89 -5.95 17.70 -1.65
CA HIS A 89 -4.56 18.19 -1.76
C HIS A 89 -3.66 17.34 -2.67
N LEU A 90 -3.94 16.05 -2.79
CA LEU A 90 -3.38 15.24 -3.85
C LEU A 90 -4.27 15.44 -5.06
N ASN A 91 -3.74 16.01 -6.14
CA ASN A 91 -4.39 16.06 -7.45
C ASN A 91 -4.54 14.64 -8.04
N LEU A 92 -5.27 13.75 -7.36
CA LEU A 92 -5.73 12.46 -7.90
C LEU A 92 -6.76 12.66 -9.03
N ALA A 93 -7.25 13.89 -9.22
CA ALA A 93 -8.12 14.32 -10.31
C ALA A 93 -7.36 14.73 -11.59
N GLY A 94 -6.18 14.16 -11.85
CA GLY A 94 -5.46 14.33 -13.11
C GLY A 94 -5.80 13.24 -14.12
N ASN A 95 -6.95 13.36 -14.79
CA ASN A 95 -7.36 12.67 -16.03
C ASN A 95 -6.76 11.27 -16.32
N GLY A 96 -7.62 10.25 -16.25
CA GLY A 96 -7.43 9.04 -17.01
C GLY A 96 -7.24 9.34 -18.51
N GLY A 97 -6.09 8.89 -19.05
CA GLY A 97 -5.88 8.68 -20.48
C GLY A 97 -5.19 9.80 -21.24
N ALA A 98 -3.87 9.68 -21.40
CA ALA A 98 -3.16 9.86 -22.68
C ALA A 98 -1.70 9.40 -22.49
N GLY A 99 -1.18 8.61 -23.43
CA GLY A 99 0.02 7.80 -23.26
C GLY A 99 1.32 8.56 -22.93
N ALA A 100 2.26 7.82 -22.32
CA ALA A 100 3.66 8.22 -22.18
C ALA A 100 4.58 7.01 -22.46
N PRO A 101 5.81 7.24 -22.97
CA PRO A 101 6.55 6.29 -23.79
C PRO A 101 7.32 5.26 -22.97
N ALA A 102 7.63 4.14 -23.62
CA ALA A 102 8.53 3.11 -23.10
C ALA A 102 9.93 3.67 -22.82
N GLY A 103 10.21 3.96 -21.55
CA GLY A 103 11.51 4.37 -21.03
C GLY A 103 11.63 3.90 -19.59
N LYS A 104 12.86 3.51 -19.20
CA LYS A 104 13.27 2.83 -17.95
C LYS A 104 12.48 3.27 -16.70
N PRO A 105 12.19 2.36 -15.74
CA PRO A 105 11.46 2.70 -14.53
C PRO A 105 12.27 3.68 -13.69
N ASP A 106 11.80 4.92 -13.64
CA ASP A 106 12.31 6.01 -12.82
C ASP A 106 11.28 6.28 -11.72
N VAL A 107 11.71 6.75 -10.55
CA VAL A 107 10.82 6.93 -9.38
C VAL A 107 9.68 7.92 -9.69
N GLU A 108 9.93 8.86 -10.61
CA GLU A 108 8.96 9.86 -11.07
C GLU A 108 7.87 9.27 -12.01
N SER A 109 8.21 8.23 -12.80
CA SER A 109 7.21 7.55 -13.63
C SER A 109 6.26 6.70 -12.80
N VAL A 110 6.72 6.18 -11.65
CA VAL A 110 5.86 5.47 -10.68
C VAL A 110 4.93 6.46 -9.95
N ARG A 111 5.40 7.65 -9.56
CA ARG A 111 4.52 8.68 -8.96
C ARG A 111 3.40 9.13 -9.90
N SER A 112 3.73 9.31 -11.18
CA SER A 112 2.74 9.68 -12.21
C SER A 112 1.76 8.57 -12.56
N SER A 113 2.00 7.34 -12.10
CA SER A 113 1.13 6.19 -12.35
C SER A 113 0.08 5.95 -11.27
N VAL A 114 0.12 6.68 -10.15
CA VAL A 114 -0.82 6.51 -9.05
C VAL A 114 -2.21 7.00 -9.48
N ARG A 115 -3.19 6.10 -9.45
CA ARG A 115 -4.57 6.37 -9.84
C ARG A 115 -5.48 6.62 -8.65
N ASP A 116 -5.26 5.91 -7.54
CA ASP A 116 -6.10 6.00 -6.36
C ASP A 116 -5.28 5.75 -5.09
N VAL A 117 -5.61 6.44 -4.01
CA VAL A 117 -4.99 6.31 -2.69
C VAL A 117 -6.10 6.41 -1.65
N LYS A 118 -6.17 5.40 -0.79
CA LYS A 118 -7.13 5.29 0.30
C LYS A 118 -6.41 4.88 1.57
N ILE A 119 -6.75 5.52 2.68
CA ILE A 119 -6.14 5.26 3.98
C ILE A 119 -7.22 4.79 4.93
N GLU A 120 -7.15 3.55 5.41
CA GLU A 120 -8.00 3.06 6.48
C GLU A 120 -7.30 3.22 7.84
N LEU A 121 -8.02 3.68 8.85
CA LEU A 121 -7.53 3.82 10.22
C LEU A 121 -8.15 2.72 11.10
N LEU A 122 -7.31 1.75 11.48
CA LEU A 122 -7.71 0.52 12.13
C LEU A 122 -7.26 0.51 13.60
N SER A 123 -8.10 0.99 14.52
CA SER A 123 -7.82 1.01 15.98
C SER A 123 -6.46 1.62 16.36
N ASP A 124 -5.36 0.87 16.28
CA ASP A 124 -3.96 1.26 16.55
C ASP A 124 -3.03 1.21 15.31
N ARG A 125 -3.58 1.04 14.10
CA ARG A 125 -2.85 0.82 12.85
C ARG A 125 -3.41 1.63 11.70
N VAL A 126 -2.61 1.80 10.68
CA VAL A 126 -3.06 2.30 9.37
C VAL A 126 -3.00 1.17 8.35
N ARG A 127 -3.93 1.19 7.40
CA ARG A 127 -3.82 0.42 6.16
C ARG A 127 -3.88 1.38 4.98
N ALA A 128 -2.80 1.45 4.22
CA ALA A 128 -2.75 2.19 2.97
C ALA A 128 -3.13 1.25 1.82
N TYR A 129 -4.10 1.67 1.01
CA TYR A 129 -4.50 1.04 -0.25
C TYR A 129 -4.17 1.99 -1.40
N VAL A 130 -3.32 1.54 -2.32
CA VAL A 130 -2.87 2.33 -3.46
C VAL A 130 -3.13 1.57 -4.75
N VAL A 131 -3.69 2.24 -5.76
CA VAL A 131 -3.82 1.72 -7.12
C VAL A 131 -2.88 2.50 -8.02
N PHE A 132 -2.05 1.80 -8.78
CA PHE A 132 -1.13 2.41 -9.73
C PHE A 132 -1.11 1.65 -11.06
N ASP A 133 -0.85 2.36 -12.16
CA ASP A 133 -0.68 1.78 -13.49
C ASP A 133 0.73 1.19 -13.63
N MET A 134 0.81 -0.09 -13.94
CA MET A 134 2.06 -0.73 -14.32
C MET A 134 1.85 -1.51 -15.61
N LEU A 135 2.60 -1.14 -16.65
CA LEU A 135 2.50 -1.75 -17.98
C LEU A 135 1.08 -1.67 -18.58
N GLY A 136 0.33 -0.60 -18.31
CA GLY A 136 -1.04 -0.42 -18.80
C GLY A 136 -2.07 -1.29 -18.09
N LYS A 137 -1.73 -1.85 -16.93
CA LYS A 137 -2.65 -2.57 -16.03
C LYS A 137 -2.60 -1.95 -14.66
N ASP A 138 -3.76 -1.69 -14.06
CA ASP A 138 -3.75 -1.20 -12.70
C ASP A 138 -3.49 -2.34 -11.71
N LEU A 139 -2.52 -2.13 -10.84
CA LEU A 139 -2.18 -3.00 -9.73
C LEU A 139 -2.58 -2.31 -8.43
N SER A 140 -3.09 -3.10 -7.49
CA SER A 140 -3.35 -2.62 -6.13
C SER A 140 -2.22 -3.05 -5.21
N LEU A 141 -1.79 -2.17 -4.33
CA LEU A 141 -0.88 -2.46 -3.22
C LEU A 141 -1.57 -2.09 -1.92
N GLN A 142 -1.56 -3.02 -0.97
CA GLN A 142 -2.04 -2.81 0.38
C GLN A 142 -0.90 -3.00 1.36
N ILE A 143 -0.75 -2.07 2.30
CA ILE A 143 0.22 -2.19 3.39
C ILE A 143 -0.46 -1.78 4.69
N GLU A 144 -0.45 -2.66 5.67
CA GLU A 144 -0.92 -2.43 7.03
C GLU A 144 0.27 -2.34 7.99
N GLY A 145 0.24 -1.37 8.91
CA GLY A 145 1.28 -1.23 9.91
C GLY A 145 0.99 -0.16 10.96
N LYS A 146 1.93 -0.02 11.90
CA LYS A 146 1.86 0.99 12.95
C LYS A 146 2.70 2.21 12.58
N LEU A 147 2.23 3.38 12.98
CA LEU A 147 2.96 4.64 12.85
C LEU A 147 3.46 5.09 14.21
N HIS A 148 4.73 5.53 14.23
CA HIS A 148 5.36 6.11 15.40
C HIS A 148 6.30 7.23 14.99
N ALA A 149 6.53 8.21 15.88
CA ALA A 149 7.63 9.17 15.72
C ALA A 149 8.87 8.67 16.48
N ALA A 150 10.03 8.71 15.84
CA ALA A 150 11.30 8.51 16.53
C ALA A 150 12.41 9.36 15.92
N CYS A 151 13.22 9.97 16.78
CA CYS A 151 14.39 10.77 16.39
C CYS A 151 14.09 11.88 15.36
N GLY A 152 12.88 12.46 15.38
CA GLY A 152 12.46 13.49 14.41
C GLY A 152 12.02 12.94 13.04
N TYR A 153 11.77 11.64 12.93
CA TYR A 153 11.29 10.99 11.71
C TYR A 153 10.03 10.17 11.98
N ILE A 154 9.20 10.03 10.94
CA ILE A 154 8.10 9.06 10.89
C ILE A 154 8.70 7.67 10.69
N LEU A 155 8.34 6.75 11.57
CA LEU A 155 8.61 5.33 11.43
C LEU A 155 7.31 4.58 11.12
N PHE A 156 7.46 3.57 10.27
CA PHE A 156 6.38 2.67 9.90
C PHE A 156 6.81 1.23 10.19
N GLU A 157 6.06 0.56 11.07
CA GLU A 157 6.27 -0.84 11.41
C GLU A 157 5.27 -1.71 10.63
N PRO A 158 5.70 -2.39 9.54
CA PRO A 158 4.80 -3.19 8.74
C PRO A 158 4.31 -4.42 9.50
N VAL A 159 3.03 -4.73 9.35
CA VAL A 159 2.40 -5.95 9.89
C VAL A 159 2.08 -6.91 8.76
N ALA A 160 1.45 -6.40 7.70
CA ALA A 160 1.03 -7.19 6.55
C ALA A 160 1.05 -6.34 5.28
N GLY A 161 1.16 -6.99 4.13
CA GLY A 161 1.05 -6.31 2.86
C GLY A 161 0.68 -7.28 1.75
N GLU A 162 0.01 -6.77 0.73
CA GLU A 162 -0.49 -7.54 -0.40
C GLU A 162 -0.30 -6.75 -1.70
N ILE A 163 0.01 -7.45 -2.79
CA ILE A 163 0.00 -6.90 -4.15
C ILE A 163 -1.08 -7.65 -4.93
N GLY A 164 -2.09 -6.94 -5.40
CA GLY A 164 -3.32 -7.55 -5.90
C GLY A 164 -3.98 -8.38 -4.81
N SER A 165 -4.06 -9.69 -5.05
CA SER A 165 -4.52 -10.70 -4.08
C SER A 165 -3.38 -11.57 -3.53
N PHE A 166 -2.13 -11.23 -3.81
CA PHE A 166 -0.96 -12.01 -3.40
C PHE A 166 -0.32 -11.42 -2.13
N PRO A 167 -0.23 -12.19 -1.03
CA PRO A 167 0.41 -11.73 0.20
C PRO A 167 1.93 -11.57 0.01
N ILE A 168 2.47 -10.45 0.46
CA ILE A 168 3.90 -10.19 0.47
C ILE A 168 4.52 -10.94 1.66
N PRO A 169 5.59 -11.73 1.46
CA PRO A 169 6.31 -12.34 2.56
C PRO A 169 6.84 -11.27 3.55
N ARG A 170 6.66 -11.50 4.86
CA ARG A 170 7.03 -10.53 5.89
C ARG A 170 8.48 -10.05 5.79
N SER A 171 9.43 -10.96 5.52
CA SER A 171 10.84 -10.60 5.35
C SER A 171 11.10 -9.67 4.17
N ALA A 172 10.37 -9.85 3.07
CA ALA A 172 10.46 -8.97 1.91
C ALA A 172 9.84 -7.60 2.21
N LEU A 173 8.72 -7.58 2.93
CA LEU A 173 8.04 -6.36 3.37
C LEU A 173 8.93 -5.53 4.31
N ASP A 174 9.46 -6.15 5.38
CA ASP A 174 10.35 -5.51 6.35
C ASP A 174 11.59 -4.92 5.66
N SER A 175 12.20 -5.70 4.76
CA SER A 175 13.38 -5.26 4.00
C SER A 175 13.06 -4.08 3.07
N ALA A 176 11.90 -4.11 2.40
CA ALA A 176 11.48 -3.05 1.49
C ALA A 176 11.17 -1.74 2.25
N VAL A 177 10.40 -1.82 3.35
CA VAL A 177 10.08 -0.66 4.19
C VAL A 177 11.35 -0.08 4.80
N ARG A 178 12.22 -0.91 5.36
CA ARG A 178 13.49 -0.46 5.94
C ARG A 178 14.35 0.26 4.90
N ARG A 179 14.51 -0.33 3.71
CA ARG A 179 15.27 0.30 2.62
C ARG A 179 14.64 1.62 2.15
N MET A 180 13.32 1.68 2.11
CA MET A 180 12.58 2.91 1.79
C MET A 180 12.82 4.00 2.84
N MET A 181 12.81 3.66 4.13
CA MET A 181 13.04 4.60 5.23
C MET A 181 14.51 5.00 5.39
N GLU A 182 15.44 4.13 5.02
CA GLU A 182 16.88 4.39 5.12
C GLU A 182 17.46 5.14 3.91
N SER A 183 16.72 5.23 2.79
CA SER A 183 17.22 5.92 1.60
C SER A 183 17.31 7.44 1.83
N PRO A 184 18.40 8.11 1.40
CA PRO A 184 18.59 9.54 1.65
C PRO A 184 17.43 10.41 1.15
N GLU A 185 16.95 10.15 -0.07
CA GLU A 185 15.85 10.91 -0.70
C GLU A 185 14.53 10.79 0.06
N ASN A 186 14.26 9.62 0.66
CA ASN A 186 13.03 9.41 1.40
C ASN A 186 13.16 9.84 2.87
N ARG A 187 14.36 9.75 3.46
CA ARG A 187 14.61 10.24 4.82
C ARG A 187 14.20 11.69 4.98
N GLU A 188 14.48 12.53 4.00
CA GLU A 188 14.05 13.93 4.01
C GLU A 188 12.51 14.05 3.97
N LYS A 189 11.83 13.19 3.22
CA LYS A 189 10.36 13.16 3.11
C LYS A 189 9.66 12.65 4.36
N PHE A 190 10.33 11.81 5.15
CA PHE A 190 9.81 11.27 6.40
C PHE A 190 10.26 12.07 7.63
N ARG A 191 11.04 13.13 7.45
CA ARG A 191 11.40 14.02 8.55
C ARG A 191 10.15 14.76 9.02
N LEU A 192 9.91 14.72 10.33
CA LEU A 192 8.85 15.49 10.95
C LEU A 192 9.27 16.95 11.09
N PRO A 193 8.33 17.90 10.96
CA PRO A 193 8.56 19.29 11.35
C PRO A 193 9.01 19.36 12.81
N ASP A 194 9.83 20.36 13.15
CA ASP A 194 10.45 20.46 14.48
C ASP A 194 9.41 20.68 15.60
N GLU A 195 8.23 21.18 15.23
CA GLU A 195 7.08 21.41 16.09
C GLU A 195 6.35 20.11 16.46
N VAL A 196 6.45 19.06 15.63
CA VAL A 196 5.76 17.79 15.83
C VAL A 196 6.60 16.87 16.73
N SER A 197 6.03 16.53 17.88
CA SER A 197 6.66 15.65 18.86
C SER A 197 6.35 14.18 18.68
N ASP A 198 5.15 13.86 18.22
CA ASP A 198 4.64 12.49 18.13
C ASP A 198 3.58 12.36 17.04
N ILE A 199 3.51 11.17 16.43
CA ILE A 199 2.47 10.77 15.49
C ILE A 199 2.09 9.32 15.77
N ARG A 200 0.80 9.06 15.94
CA ARG A 200 0.27 7.71 16.19
C ARG A 200 -1.18 7.57 15.77
N ILE A 201 -1.64 6.33 15.71
CA ILE A 201 -3.05 6.00 15.48
C ILE A 201 -3.68 5.61 16.82
N GLU A 202 -4.79 6.23 17.18
CA GLU A 202 -5.57 5.91 18.39
C GLU A 202 -7.05 5.84 18.07
N ASN A 203 -7.70 4.74 18.43
CA ASN A 203 -9.14 4.54 18.25
C ASN A 203 -9.63 4.77 16.80
N GLY A 204 -8.79 4.50 15.80
CA GLY A 204 -9.11 4.76 14.40
C GLY A 204 -9.01 6.24 13.99
N GLU A 205 -8.29 7.04 14.76
CA GLU A 205 -7.96 8.43 14.44
C GLU A 205 -6.45 8.62 14.36
N VAL A 206 -5.98 9.50 13.48
CA VAL A 206 -4.58 9.94 13.49
C VAL A 206 -4.44 11.06 14.51
N VAL A 207 -3.45 10.93 15.38
CA VAL A 207 -3.14 11.88 16.44
C VAL A 207 -1.73 12.41 16.23
N LEU A 208 -1.62 13.72 16.03
CA LEU A 208 -0.34 14.44 15.98
C LEU A 208 -0.23 15.31 17.22
N SER A 209 0.88 15.20 17.94
CA SER A 209 1.15 16.01 19.13
C SER A 209 2.24 17.04 18.83
N TYR A 210 1.99 18.29 19.16
CA TYR A 210 2.89 19.41 18.95
C TYR A 210 3.47 19.93 20.28
N ARG A 211 4.66 20.52 20.24
CA ARG A 211 5.35 21.07 21.42
C ARG A 211 5.10 22.56 21.60
#